data_AF-A0A9C9DBU5-F1
#
_entry.id   AF-A0A9C9DBU5-F1
#
_cell.length_a   1.000
_cell.length_b   1.000
_cell.length_c   1.000
_cell.angle_alpha   90.00
_cell.angle_beta   90.00
_cell.angle_gamma   90.00
#
_symmetry.space_group_name_H-M   'P 1'
#
loop_
_entity.id
_entity.type
_entity.pdbx_description
1 polymer ?
#
loop_
_entity_poly.entity_id
_entity_poly.type
_entity_poly.pdbx_seq_one_letter_code
_entity_poly.pdbx_strand_id
1 'polypeptide(L)'
;MDKTVVIHPQKSSGHFLLTSILLFISFFLIGLLAMTLLNGGMVNHLLFPLGAELDMFRLIWPQQPMVALELLVTNSLFVFAHQDPRSGLKLWTLDYDAITLAVYLLAALLGGRLIDCARQHQNHRGLSSGLLGMSLLVLAFTYMTAIAHCAGPTWVGFVALYGLGFSGFEFYPYYQAVVATAGLGLLLWGLRRQTQTNR
;
A
#
# COMPACT_ATOMS: atom_id res chain seq x y z
N MET A 1 1.82 31.20 43.81
CA MET A 1 1.62 31.73 42.45
C MET A 1 1.10 30.59 41.60
N ASP A 2 -0.22 30.52 41.43
CA ASP A 2 -0.86 29.47 40.63
C ASP A 2 -0.68 29.77 39.15
N LYS A 3 -0.05 28.85 38.42
CA LYS A 3 -0.03 28.88 36.96
C LYS A 3 -1.36 28.34 36.45
N THR A 4 -2.22 29.24 35.97
CA THR A 4 -3.40 28.86 35.19
C THR A 4 -2.94 28.22 33.88
N VAL A 5 -3.10 26.90 33.77
CA VAL A 5 -2.88 26.17 32.52
C VAL A 5 -4.10 26.40 31.64
N VAL A 6 -3.98 27.26 30.63
CA VAL A 6 -5.01 27.47 29.62
C VAL A 6 -4.98 26.27 28.67
N ILE A 7 -5.94 25.36 28.82
CA ILE A 7 -6.13 24.24 27.87
C ILE A 7 -6.82 24.81 26.63
N HIS A 8 -6.05 25.10 25.59
CA HIS A 8 -6.64 25.42 24.30
C HIS A 8 -7.25 24.16 23.67
N PRO A 9 -8.52 24.19 23.24
CA PRO A 9 -9.16 23.05 22.60
C PRO A 9 -8.42 22.71 21.30
N GLN A 10 -7.85 21.51 21.25
CA GLN A 10 -7.03 21.02 20.16
C GLN A 10 -7.90 20.69 18.94
N LYS A 11 -8.18 21.69 18.11
CA LYS A 11 -8.98 21.60 16.88
C LYS A 11 -8.22 20.94 15.71
N SER A 12 -7.65 19.75 15.92
CA SER A 12 -6.74 19.10 14.94
C SER A 12 -7.28 17.86 14.22
N SER A 13 -8.39 17.28 14.67
CA SER A 13 -8.85 15.98 14.16
C SER A 13 -9.17 15.98 12.65
N GLY A 14 -9.70 17.08 12.11
CA GLY A 14 -10.08 17.17 10.69
C GLY A 14 -8.91 17.13 9.71
N HIS A 15 -7.78 17.77 10.04
CA HIS A 15 -6.62 17.79 9.15
C HIS A 15 -5.91 16.44 9.08
N PHE A 16 -5.83 15.74 10.21
CA PHE A 16 -5.32 14.37 10.28
C PHE A 16 -6.09 13.43 9.33
N LEU A 17 -7.43 13.42 9.38
CA LEU A 17 -8.23 12.56 8.53
C LEU A 17 -8.10 12.94 7.05
N LEU A 18 -8.15 14.23 6.73
CA LEU A 18 -8.01 14.70 5.35
C LEU A 18 -6.65 14.32 4.75
N THR A 19 -5.55 14.55 5.49
CA THR A 19 -4.20 14.16 5.03
C THR A 19 -4.07 12.66 4.86
N SER A 20 -4.67 11.85 5.74
CA SER A 20 -4.69 10.39 5.62
C SER A 20 -5.46 9.95 4.37
N ILE A 21 -6.63 10.53 4.09
CA ILE A 21 -7.41 10.23 2.88
C ILE A 21 -6.62 10.59 1.62
N LEU A 22 -5.98 11.77 1.60
CA LEU A 22 -5.16 12.21 0.48
C LEU A 22 -3.95 11.30 0.24
N LEU A 23 -3.27 10.88 1.31
CA LEU A 23 -2.16 9.92 1.23
C LEU A 23 -2.64 8.58 0.67
N PHE A 24 -3.75 8.05 1.20
CA PHE A 24 -4.34 6.81 0.73
C PHE A 24 -4.63 6.86 -0.77
N ILE A 25 -5.34 7.89 -1.25
CA ILE A 25 -5.63 8.11 -2.68
C ILE A 25 -4.33 8.24 -3.49
N SER A 26 -3.35 8.98 -2.97
CA SER A 26 -2.07 9.19 -3.66
C SER A 26 -1.31 7.89 -3.90
N PHE A 27 -1.39 6.91 -2.99
CA PHE A 27 -0.74 5.60 -3.18
C PHE A 27 -1.29 4.86 -4.41
N PHE A 28 -2.60 4.93 -4.66
CA PHE A 28 -3.19 4.36 -5.88
C PHE A 28 -2.72 5.09 -7.12
N LEU A 29 -2.79 6.42 -7.11
CA LEU A 29 -2.43 7.23 -8.28
C LEU A 29 -0.94 7.07 -8.64
N ILE A 30 -0.06 7.06 -7.63
CA ILE A 30 1.38 6.86 -7.83
C ILE A 30 1.65 5.44 -8.32
N GLY A 31 1.04 4.41 -7.72
CA GLY A 31 1.21 3.02 -8.16
C GLY A 31 0.74 2.82 -9.60
N LEU A 32 -0.43 3.36 -9.94
CA LEU A 32 -0.98 3.30 -11.29
C LEU A 32 -0.10 4.03 -12.30
N LEU A 33 0.34 5.25 -11.96
CA LEU A 33 1.23 6.04 -12.81
C LEU A 33 2.58 5.33 -13.03
N ALA A 34 3.15 4.73 -11.97
CA ALA A 34 4.38 3.97 -12.10
C ALA A 34 4.19 2.78 -13.06
N MET A 35 3.09 2.05 -12.94
CA MET A 35 2.79 0.91 -13.82
C MET A 35 2.59 1.34 -15.27
N THR A 36 1.82 2.40 -15.54
CA THR A 36 1.59 2.90 -16.90
C THR A 36 2.88 3.44 -17.53
N LEU A 37 3.74 4.11 -16.75
CA LEU A 37 5.03 4.62 -17.24
C LEU A 37 6.04 3.51 -17.53
N LEU A 38 6.11 2.49 -16.67
CA LEU A 38 7.10 1.41 -16.82
C LEU A 38 6.72 0.39 -17.90
N ASN A 39 5.43 0.10 -18.06
CA ASN A 39 4.97 -0.95 -18.99
C ASN A 39 4.45 -0.37 -20.31
N GLY A 40 4.17 0.93 -20.35
CA GLY A 40 3.47 1.56 -21.47
C GLY A 40 1.97 1.22 -21.50
N GLY A 41 1.20 2.08 -22.16
CA GLY A 41 -0.25 1.95 -22.24
C GLY A 41 -0.97 2.44 -20.99
N MET A 42 -2.15 3.02 -21.19
CA MET A 42 -3.04 3.42 -20.09
C MET A 42 -3.95 2.26 -19.70
N VAL A 43 -4.45 2.28 -18.46
CA VAL A 43 -5.53 1.39 -18.03
C VAL A 43 -6.66 1.45 -19.07
N ASN A 44 -7.10 0.29 -19.55
CA ASN A 44 -8.26 0.19 -20.41
C ASN A 44 -9.30 -0.83 -19.92
N HIS A 45 -9.01 -1.57 -18.85
CA HIS A 45 -9.95 -2.46 -18.19
C HIS A 45 -9.86 -2.32 -16.67
N LEU A 46 -11.02 -2.36 -16.02
CA LEU A 46 -11.16 -2.48 -14.56
C LEU A 46 -11.94 -3.76 -14.28
N LEU A 47 -11.35 -4.66 -13.50
CA LEU A 47 -11.95 -5.94 -13.15
C LEU A 47 -12.25 -5.97 -11.65
N PHE A 48 -13.29 -6.71 -11.27
CA PHE A 48 -13.68 -6.94 -9.88
C PHE A 48 -13.75 -8.45 -9.62
N PRO A 49 -12.60 -9.14 -9.44
CA PRO A 49 -12.56 -10.59 -9.33
C PRO A 49 -13.45 -11.13 -8.20
N LEU A 50 -13.42 -10.50 -7.02
CA LEU A 50 -14.31 -10.87 -5.92
C LEU A 50 -15.79 -10.77 -6.30
N GLY A 51 -16.16 -9.77 -7.10
CA GLY A 51 -17.53 -9.59 -7.60
C GLY A 51 -17.99 -10.76 -8.48
N ALA A 52 -17.09 -11.32 -9.29
CA ALA A 52 -17.37 -12.48 -10.12
C ALA A 52 -17.52 -13.77 -9.30
N GLU A 53 -16.93 -13.83 -8.10
CA GLU A 53 -16.97 -15.00 -7.21
C GLU A 53 -18.04 -14.89 -6.10
N LEU A 54 -18.84 -13.82 -6.06
CA LEU A 54 -19.84 -13.60 -5.00
C LEU A 54 -20.84 -14.74 -4.84
N ASP A 55 -21.26 -15.36 -5.95
CA ASP A 55 -22.21 -16.48 -5.89
C ASP A 55 -21.58 -17.73 -5.27
N MET A 56 -20.31 -18.00 -5.61
CA MET A 56 -19.54 -19.06 -4.98
C MET A 56 -19.31 -18.77 -3.49
N PHE A 57 -18.97 -17.52 -3.15
CA PHE A 57 -18.81 -17.08 -1.77
C PHE A 57 -20.09 -17.28 -0.94
N ARG A 58 -21.27 -16.93 -1.49
CA ARG A 58 -22.57 -17.14 -0.83
C ARG A 58 -22.87 -18.62 -0.55
N LEU A 59 -22.41 -19.51 -1.43
CA LEU A 59 -22.61 -20.94 -1.28
C LEU A 59 -21.66 -21.55 -0.22
N ILE A 60 -20.40 -21.10 -0.19
CA ILE A 60 -19.37 -21.61 0.74
C ILE A 60 -19.54 -21.02 2.14
N TRP A 61 -19.96 -19.75 2.28
CA TRP A 61 -19.99 -19.03 3.55
C TRP A 61 -20.71 -19.76 4.71
N PRO A 62 -21.93 -20.32 4.53
CA PRO A 62 -22.63 -21.00 5.60
C PRO A 62 -21.99 -22.34 6.01
N GLN A 63 -21.24 -22.96 5.08
CA GLN A 63 -20.69 -24.30 5.25
C GLN A 63 -19.26 -24.25 5.79
N GLN A 64 -18.44 -23.31 5.28
CA GLN A 64 -17.01 -23.20 5.55
C GLN A 64 -16.58 -21.72 5.58
N PRO A 65 -16.94 -20.95 6.62
CA PRO A 65 -16.67 -19.51 6.68
C PRO A 65 -15.18 -19.17 6.67
N MET A 66 -14.32 -20.05 7.19
CA MET A 66 -12.87 -19.84 7.17
C MET A 66 -12.29 -19.89 5.75
N VAL A 67 -12.76 -20.82 4.91
CA VAL A 67 -12.35 -20.92 3.50
C VAL A 67 -12.87 -19.73 2.71
N ALA A 68 -14.10 -19.29 2.99
CA ALA A 68 -14.64 -18.08 2.38
C ALA A 68 -13.87 -16.81 2.77
N LEU A 69 -13.42 -16.71 4.03
CA LEU A 69 -12.53 -15.62 4.47
C LEU A 69 -11.17 -15.68 3.79
N GLU A 70 -10.58 -16.87 3.66
CA GLU A 70 -9.33 -17.06 2.92
C GLU A 70 -9.48 -16.59 1.47
N LEU A 71 -10.59 -16.96 0.81
CA LEU A 71 -10.92 -16.51 -0.53
C LEU A 71 -10.98 -14.98 -0.62
N LEU A 72 -11.61 -14.31 0.34
CA LEU A 72 -11.72 -12.85 0.38
C LEU A 72 -10.38 -12.15 0.62
N VAL A 73 -9.48 -12.78 1.38
CA VAL A 73 -8.16 -12.24 1.72
C VAL A 73 -7.15 -12.48 0.60
N THR A 74 -7.23 -13.62 -0.08
CA THR A 74 -6.29 -14.05 -1.13
C THR A 74 -6.66 -13.53 -2.51
N ASN A 75 -7.94 -13.27 -2.78
CA ASN A 75 -8.36 -12.67 -4.05
C ASN A 75 -8.26 -11.15 -4.05
N SER A 76 -8.03 -10.63 -5.25
CA SER A 76 -8.04 -9.20 -5.51
C SER A 76 -9.46 -8.65 -5.45
N LEU A 77 -9.65 -7.53 -4.75
CA LEU A 77 -10.92 -6.82 -4.71
C LEU A 77 -11.20 -6.12 -6.04
N PHE A 78 -10.18 -5.48 -6.60
CA PHE A 78 -10.22 -4.88 -7.92
C PHE A 78 -8.83 -4.92 -8.58
N VAL A 79 -8.84 -4.88 -9.90
CA VAL A 79 -7.64 -5.00 -10.74
C VAL A 79 -7.72 -3.97 -11.85
N PHE A 80 -6.70 -3.14 -11.98
CA PHE A 80 -6.49 -2.34 -13.18
C PHE A 80 -5.71 -3.15 -14.19
N ALA A 81 -6.13 -3.15 -15.45
CA ALA A 81 -5.43 -3.87 -16.49
C ALA A 81 -5.29 -3.03 -17.75
N HIS A 82 -4.19 -3.28 -18.47
CA HIS A 82 -4.07 -2.94 -19.87
C HIS A 82 -4.15 -4.23 -20.69
N GLN A 83 -5.18 -4.32 -21.53
CA GLN A 83 -5.43 -5.46 -22.41
C GLN A 83 -5.23 -5.02 -23.86
N ASP A 84 -4.44 -5.78 -24.62
CA ASP A 84 -4.31 -5.55 -26.05
C ASP A 84 -5.67 -5.77 -26.73
N PRO A 85 -6.26 -4.75 -27.39
CA PRO A 85 -7.57 -4.87 -28.02
C PRO A 85 -7.60 -5.86 -29.19
N ARG A 86 -6.46 -6.22 -29.76
CA ARG A 86 -6.39 -7.17 -30.90
C ARG A 86 -6.35 -8.61 -30.45
N SER A 87 -5.48 -8.94 -29.51
CA SER A 87 -5.29 -10.31 -29.03
C SER A 87 -6.16 -10.65 -27.82
N GLY A 88 -6.69 -9.65 -27.11
CA GLY A 88 -7.34 -9.84 -25.82
C GLY A 88 -6.38 -10.22 -24.69
N LEU A 89 -5.06 -10.16 -24.91
CA LEU A 89 -4.07 -10.48 -23.88
C LEU A 89 -3.90 -9.33 -22.90
N LYS A 90 -3.86 -9.64 -21.60
CA LYS A 90 -3.52 -8.67 -20.55
C LYS A 90 -2.01 -8.44 -20.55
N LEU A 91 -1.59 -7.23 -20.93
CA LEU A 91 -0.19 -6.83 -21.02
C LEU A 91 0.39 -6.45 -19.66
N TRP A 92 -0.42 -5.90 -18.77
CA TRP A 92 -0.07 -5.74 -17.36
C TRP A 92 -1.34 -5.61 -16.53
N THR A 93 -1.23 -6.01 -15.26
CA THR A 93 -2.26 -5.81 -14.25
C THR A 93 -1.68 -5.16 -13.01
N LEU A 94 -2.51 -4.42 -12.28
CA LEU A 94 -2.20 -3.90 -10.97
C LEU A 94 -3.35 -4.27 -10.06
N ASP A 95 -3.05 -5.23 -9.20
CA ASP A 95 -4.04 -5.91 -8.37
C ASP A 95 -4.12 -5.26 -6.99
N TYR A 96 -5.29 -5.26 -6.37
CA TYR A 96 -5.47 -4.74 -5.02
C TYR A 96 -6.28 -5.73 -4.18
N ASP A 97 -5.57 -6.56 -3.44
CA ASP A 97 -6.14 -7.46 -2.44
C ASP A 97 -6.45 -6.73 -1.11
N ALA A 98 -7.15 -7.43 -0.22
CA ALA A 98 -7.54 -6.88 1.08
C ALA A 98 -6.34 -6.50 1.96
N ILE A 99 -5.25 -7.27 1.89
CA ILE A 99 -4.04 -7.05 2.69
C ILE A 99 -3.35 -5.76 2.27
N THR A 100 -3.14 -5.57 0.97
CA THR A 100 -2.51 -4.39 0.38
C THR A 100 -3.29 -3.13 0.73
N LEU A 101 -4.62 -3.19 0.63
CA LEU A 101 -5.49 -2.07 1.01
C LEU A 101 -5.43 -1.77 2.50
N ALA A 102 -5.40 -2.79 3.35
CA ALA A 102 -5.24 -2.62 4.79
C ALA A 102 -3.89 -1.96 5.14
N VAL A 103 -2.81 -2.39 4.48
CA VAL A 103 -1.48 -1.79 4.65
C VAL A 103 -1.45 -0.34 4.17
N TYR A 104 -2.05 -0.04 3.02
CA TYR A 104 -2.15 1.33 2.52
C TYR A 104 -2.93 2.22 3.48
N LEU A 105 -4.04 1.73 4.03
CA LEU A 105 -4.84 2.45 5.01
C LEU A 105 -4.03 2.73 6.28
N LEU A 106 -3.36 1.71 6.83
CA LEU A 106 -2.51 1.87 8.01
C LEU A 106 -1.36 2.84 7.76
N ALA A 107 -0.67 2.71 6.63
CA ALA A 107 0.42 3.60 6.23
C ALA A 107 -0.07 5.05 6.07
N ALA A 108 -1.24 5.24 5.46
CA ALA A 108 -1.85 6.55 5.28
C ALA A 108 -2.29 7.19 6.60
N LEU A 109 -2.90 6.42 7.51
CA LEU A 109 -3.26 6.90 8.85
C LEU A 109 -2.01 7.27 9.66
N LEU A 110 -0.98 6.42 9.68
CA LEU A 110 0.26 6.71 10.39
C LEU A 110 1.01 7.90 9.77
N GLY A 111 1.03 8.00 8.43
CA GLY A 111 1.60 9.12 7.68
C GLY A 111 0.85 10.44 7.91
N GLY A 112 -0.48 10.41 7.93
CA GLY A 112 -1.30 11.57 8.26
C GLY A 112 -1.04 12.06 9.67
N ARG A 113 -0.90 11.14 10.63
CA ARG A 113 -0.51 11.47 12.02
C ARG A 113 0.89 12.08 12.08
N LEU A 114 1.85 11.52 11.35
CA LEU A 114 3.22 12.02 11.27
C LEU A 114 3.27 13.45 10.69
N ILE A 115 2.46 13.74 9.66
CA ILE A 115 2.39 15.08 9.06
C ILE A 115 1.71 16.07 10.01
N ASP A 116 0.60 15.68 10.65
CA ASP A 116 -0.12 16.54 11.59
C ASP A 116 0.74 16.90 12.81
N CYS A 117 1.44 15.92 13.37
CA CYS A 117 2.40 16.14 14.46
C CYS A 117 3.55 17.06 14.03
N ALA A 118 4.14 16.89 12.84
CA ALA A 118 5.18 17.79 12.34
C ALA A 118 4.66 19.23 12.22
N ARG A 119 3.43 19.41 11.72
CA ARG A 119 2.81 20.72 11.52
C ARG A 119 2.54 21.44 12.84
N GLN A 120 2.01 20.74 13.83
CA GLN A 120 1.69 21.31 15.14
C GLN A 120 2.94 21.79 15.89
N HIS A 121 4.06 21.07 15.78
CA HIS A 121 5.26 21.32 16.58
C HIS A 121 6.39 22.01 15.80
N GLN A 122 6.15 22.36 14.53
CA GLN A 122 7.17 22.90 13.61
C GLN A 122 8.49 22.09 13.60
N ASN A 123 8.38 20.78 13.82
CA ASN A 123 9.54 19.90 13.95
C ASN A 123 9.53 18.84 12.86
N HIS A 124 10.55 18.88 12.02
CA HIS A 124 10.66 18.01 10.85
C HIS A 124 11.68 16.86 11.04
N ARG A 125 12.34 16.75 12.20
CA ARG A 125 13.45 15.78 12.42
C ARG A 125 13.07 14.32 12.22
N GLY A 126 11.81 13.94 12.47
CA GLY A 126 11.29 12.58 12.25
C GLY A 126 10.43 12.43 11.00
N LEU A 127 10.14 13.53 10.29
CA LEU A 127 9.21 13.53 9.16
C LEU A 127 9.80 12.80 7.95
N SER A 128 11.03 13.14 7.55
CA SER A 128 11.67 12.53 6.38
C SER A 128 11.87 11.02 6.55
N SER A 129 12.35 10.58 7.71
CA SER A 129 12.51 9.15 8.01
C SER A 129 11.17 8.41 8.06
N GLY A 130 10.13 9.04 8.61
CA GLY A 130 8.82 8.43 8.67
C GLY A 130 8.16 8.32 7.29
N LEU A 131 8.28 9.36 6.44
CA LEU A 131 7.82 9.32 5.06
C LEU A 131 8.59 8.28 4.23
N LEU A 132 9.90 8.16 4.42
CA LEU A 132 10.70 7.10 3.79
C LEU A 132 10.20 5.71 4.21
N GLY A 133 9.95 5.51 5.51
CA GLY A 133 9.39 4.27 6.03
C GLY A 133 8.02 3.93 5.44
N MET A 134 7.15 4.94 5.33
CA MET A 134 5.84 4.82 4.69
C MET A 134 5.97 4.44 3.21
N SER A 135 6.86 5.10 2.45
CA SER A 135 7.11 4.79 1.05
C SER A 135 7.63 3.37 0.86
N LEU A 136 8.58 2.92 1.69
CA LEU A 136 9.09 1.55 1.65
C LEU A 136 8.00 0.52 1.96
N LEU A 137 7.16 0.80 2.95
CA LEU A 137 6.06 -0.08 3.33
C LEU A 137 5.02 -0.22 2.21
N VAL A 138 4.60 0.91 1.62
CA VAL A 138 3.68 0.91 0.47
C VAL A 138 4.31 0.15 -0.70
N LEU A 139 5.55 0.49 -1.06
CA LEU A 139 6.27 -0.15 -2.16
C LEU A 139 6.42 -1.66 -1.97
N ALA A 140 6.68 -2.14 -0.76
CA ALA A 140 6.81 -3.57 -0.48
C ALA A 140 5.56 -4.36 -0.87
N PHE A 141 4.37 -3.78 -0.69
CA PHE A 141 3.09 -4.42 -1.03
C PHE A 141 2.66 -4.12 -2.47
N THR A 142 2.87 -2.89 -2.98
CA THR A 142 2.60 -2.58 -4.41
C THR A 142 3.42 -3.44 -5.35
N TYR A 143 4.67 -3.72 -4.98
CA TYR A 143 5.58 -4.51 -5.80
C TYR A 143 5.05 -5.93 -6.03
N MET A 144 4.38 -6.50 -5.02
CA MET A 144 3.85 -7.86 -5.08
C MET A 144 2.62 -7.97 -5.97
N THR A 145 1.76 -6.94 -5.96
CA THR A 145 0.52 -6.97 -6.74
C THR A 145 0.73 -6.75 -8.25
N ALA A 146 1.92 -6.34 -8.67
CA ALA A 146 2.28 -6.16 -10.07
C ALA A 146 2.86 -7.44 -10.73
N ILE A 147 3.31 -8.42 -9.96
CA ILE A 147 4.07 -9.60 -10.46
C ILE A 147 3.15 -10.77 -10.87
N ALA A 148 1.90 -10.78 -10.42
CA ALA A 148 1.09 -11.99 -10.39
C ALA A 148 0.62 -12.54 -11.76
N HIS A 149 0.63 -11.77 -12.86
CA HIS A 149 -0.05 -12.21 -14.09
C HIS A 149 0.69 -11.95 -15.42
N CYS A 150 0.99 -13.06 -16.11
CA CYS A 150 1.18 -13.31 -17.56
C CYS A 150 2.10 -12.43 -18.43
N ALA A 151 2.63 -11.31 -17.95
CA ALA A 151 3.48 -10.42 -18.75
C ALA A 151 4.99 -10.70 -18.60
N GLY A 152 5.36 -11.76 -17.89
CA GLY A 152 6.75 -12.04 -17.57
C GLY A 152 7.34 -11.00 -16.60
N PRO A 153 8.65 -11.04 -16.36
CA PRO A 153 9.33 -10.13 -15.45
C PRO A 153 9.30 -8.69 -15.97
N THR A 154 8.25 -7.93 -15.69
CA THR A 154 8.17 -6.52 -16.11
C THR A 154 8.82 -5.56 -15.12
N TRP A 155 9.15 -6.02 -13.91
CA TRP A 155 9.84 -5.21 -12.93
C TRP A 155 11.36 -5.40 -12.99
N VAL A 156 12.08 -4.28 -13.08
CA VAL A 156 13.55 -4.21 -13.17
C VAL A 156 14.24 -5.06 -12.10
N GLY A 157 13.72 -5.11 -10.87
CA GLY A 157 14.27 -5.94 -9.80
C GLY A 157 14.16 -7.44 -10.08
N PHE A 158 13.03 -7.90 -10.61
CA PHE A 158 12.84 -9.29 -10.99
C PHE A 158 13.62 -9.62 -12.27
N VAL A 159 13.67 -8.72 -13.26
CA VAL A 159 14.55 -8.87 -14.45
C VAL A 159 16.02 -8.97 -14.03
N ALA A 160 16.47 -8.14 -13.08
CA ALA A 160 17.84 -8.16 -12.59
C ALA A 160 18.16 -9.46 -11.85
N LEU A 161 17.28 -9.92 -10.94
CA LEU A 161 17.46 -11.19 -10.23
C LEU A 161 17.42 -12.39 -11.18
N TYR A 162 16.50 -12.39 -12.14
CA TYR A 162 16.45 -13.42 -13.17
C TYR A 162 17.71 -13.41 -14.04
N GLY A 163 18.21 -12.23 -14.41
CA GLY A 163 19.48 -12.05 -15.11
C GLY A 163 20.71 -12.52 -14.32
N LEU A 164 20.61 -12.58 -12.98
CA LEU A 164 21.62 -13.16 -12.09
C LEU A 164 21.49 -14.69 -11.93
N GLY A 165 20.57 -15.33 -12.66
CA GLY A 165 20.39 -16.79 -12.67
C GLY A 165 19.46 -17.33 -11.59
N PHE A 166 18.72 -16.47 -10.87
CA PHE A 166 17.70 -16.93 -9.94
C PHE A 166 16.47 -17.42 -10.72
N SER A 167 16.25 -18.74 -10.68
CA SER A 167 15.05 -19.38 -11.25
C SER A 167 13.94 -19.43 -10.20
N GLY A 168 12.83 -18.74 -10.46
CA GLY A 168 11.68 -18.71 -9.55
C GLY A 168 11.75 -17.57 -8.53
N PHE A 169 10.60 -17.01 -8.19
CA PHE A 169 10.48 -15.89 -7.26
C PHE A 169 10.19 -16.36 -5.83
N GLU A 170 10.71 -17.52 -5.42
CA GLU A 170 10.48 -18.10 -4.08
C GLU A 170 10.97 -17.18 -2.93
N PHE A 171 11.86 -16.24 -3.23
CA PHE A 171 12.37 -15.26 -2.28
C PHE A 171 11.41 -14.09 -2.00
N TYR A 172 10.29 -13.98 -2.71
CA TYR A 172 9.36 -12.87 -2.57
C TYR A 172 8.87 -12.62 -1.14
N PRO A 173 8.48 -13.65 -0.35
CA PRO A 173 7.89 -13.39 0.96
C PRO A 173 8.95 -12.79 1.88
N TYR A 174 10.21 -13.23 1.72
CA TYR A 174 11.35 -12.72 2.45
C TYR A 174 11.66 -11.27 2.06
N TYR A 175 11.70 -10.95 0.75
CA TYR A 175 11.89 -9.57 0.29
C TYR A 175 10.81 -8.64 0.84
N GLN A 176 9.53 -9.01 0.67
CA GLN A 176 8.40 -8.23 1.16
C GLN A 176 8.48 -8.06 2.68
N ALA A 177 8.75 -9.12 3.44
CA ALA A 177 8.88 -9.05 4.89
C ALA A 177 10.05 -8.14 5.32
N VAL A 178 11.21 -8.24 4.70
CA VAL A 178 12.38 -7.42 5.02
C VAL A 178 12.11 -5.93 4.73
N VAL A 179 11.58 -5.61 3.55
CA VAL A 179 11.29 -4.21 3.18
C VAL A 179 10.14 -3.65 4.01
N ALA A 180 9.09 -4.43 4.26
CA ALA A 180 7.96 -4.02 5.09
C ALA A 180 8.38 -3.79 6.55
N THR A 181 9.20 -4.67 7.13
CA THR A 181 9.69 -4.51 8.51
C THR A 181 10.61 -3.31 8.65
N ALA A 182 11.53 -3.10 7.69
CA ALA A 182 12.37 -1.90 7.64
C ALA A 182 11.52 -0.62 7.49
N GLY A 183 10.55 -0.63 6.58
CA GLY A 183 9.63 0.48 6.35
C GLY A 183 8.80 0.83 7.58
N LEU A 184 8.21 -0.18 8.23
CA LEU A 184 7.45 -0.02 9.46
C LEU A 184 8.33 0.50 10.61
N GLY A 185 9.55 -0.03 10.76
CA GLY A 185 10.51 0.42 11.76
C GLY A 185 10.86 1.90 11.61
N LEU A 186 11.15 2.34 10.38
CA LEU A 186 11.44 3.75 10.06
C LEU A 186 10.22 4.67 10.30
N LEU A 187 9.02 4.21 9.94
CA LEU A 187 7.78 4.93 10.17
C LEU A 187 7.51 5.14 11.67
N LEU A 188 7.61 4.07 12.46
CA LEU A 188 7.42 4.12 13.92
C LEU A 188 8.52 4.96 14.60
N TRP A 189 9.77 4.87 14.13
CA TRP A 189 10.86 5.69 14.64
C TRP A 189 10.65 7.18 14.34
N GLY A 190 10.20 7.52 13.13
CA GLY A 190 9.83 8.89 12.74
C GLY A 190 8.74 9.47 13.66
N LEU A 191 7.69 8.70 13.92
CA LEU A 191 6.61 9.06 14.85
C LEU A 191 7.13 9.28 16.27
N ARG A 192 8.00 8.38 16.76
CA ARG A 192 8.59 8.50 18.11
C ARG A 192 9.48 9.74 18.24
N ARG A 193 10.26 10.08 17.21
CA ARG A 193 11.10 11.29 17.23
C ARG A 193 10.28 12.57 17.29
N GLN A 194 9.12 12.59 16.62
CA GLN A 194 8.23 13.75 16.68
C GLN A 194 7.61 13.93 18.07
N THR A 195 7.21 12.84 18.75
CA THR A 195 6.60 12.94 20.09
C THR A 195 7.60 13.30 21.19
N GLN A 196 8.86 12.86 21.09
CA GLN A 196 9.89 13.17 22.08
C GLN A 196 10.27 14.65 22.16
N THR A 197 10.07 15.41 21.07
CA THR A 197 10.39 16.86 21.07
C THR A 197 9.32 17.67 21.81
N ASN A 198 8.21 17.05 22.21
CA ASN A 198 7.12 17.68 22.95
C ASN A 198 7.24 17.51 24.48
N ARG A 199 8.28 16.81 24.95
CA ARG A 199 8.62 16.70 26.38
C ARG A 199 9.80 17.61 26.68
#